data_AF-A0A975XV92-F1
#
_entry.id   AF-A0A975XV92-F1
#
_cell.length_a   1.000
_cell.length_b   1.000
_cell.length_c   1.000
_cell.angle_alpha   90.00
_cell.angle_beta   90.00
_cell.angle_gamma   90.00
#
_symmetry.space_group_name_H-M   'P 1'
#
loop_
_entity.id
_entity.type
_entity.pdbx_description
1 polymer ?
#
loop_
_entity_poly.entity_id
_entity_poly.type
_entity_poly.pdbx_seq_one_letter_code
_entity_poly.pdbx_strand_id
1 'polypeptide(L)'
;MAQTPQQGPHQGGFPTAQIPFQEHHHAPLHQGRQGLTQGLGSSLIRQMQSRRRLVMIGRMHELDSTENMPQTTLPGPLGTEDGTDWPTTLGQWARELGFSALGIARPDLSRAGPQLHRWLELGRHGHMDYMAKHADLRLAPERLVPNTLSVISVLQSYLPPGADPAQILADGERAYVARYALGRDYHKLLRSRLQKLAERLQETIGPFGFRCFADSAPVLEVELAGQAGLGWRGKHTLLLTRQGSWHFLGEIYTDLPLPAAQPQTNHCGQCRRCLDVCPTGAILAPYELDARRCISYLTIELHGPIPEAFRPLLGNRIYGCDDCQLVCPWNRFATPGDPQFSPREGLDAATLLQLFAWEATDFNDRLAGSPIRRIGHERWLRNIAVALGNGPGGPAVMQALRRRLDHPSPLVREHVAWALNRLTGKKPD
;
A
#
# COMPACT_ATOMS: atom_id res chain seq x y z
N MET A 1 47.13 -15.76 -26.33
CA MET A 1 46.14 -16.83 -26.11
C MET A 1 45.14 -16.33 -25.07
N ALA A 2 43.88 -16.25 -25.50
CA ALA A 2 42.63 -16.03 -24.76
C ALA A 2 42.57 -14.89 -23.70
N GLN A 3 42.11 -13.73 -24.16
CA GLN A 3 41.41 -12.74 -23.34
C GLN A 3 39.89 -12.96 -23.50
N THR A 4 39.17 -13.00 -22.37
CA THR A 4 37.70 -13.13 -22.32
C THR A 4 37.17 -12.01 -21.41
N PRO A 5 36.01 -11.39 -21.71
CA PRO A 5 35.68 -10.04 -21.27
C PRO A 5 34.93 -9.95 -19.94
N GLN A 6 35.02 -8.76 -19.32
CA GLN A 6 34.24 -8.31 -18.17
C GLN A 6 32.74 -8.33 -18.45
N GLN A 7 31.95 -8.92 -17.54
CA GLN A 7 30.51 -8.73 -17.44
C GLN A 7 30.20 -8.19 -16.04
N GLY A 8 29.67 -6.97 -15.98
CA GLY A 8 29.17 -6.35 -14.76
C GLY A 8 27.79 -6.90 -14.37
N PRO A 9 27.41 -6.88 -13.08
CA PRO A 9 26.12 -7.39 -12.65
C PRO A 9 25.00 -6.42 -13.01
N HIS A 10 24.03 -6.93 -13.77
CA HIS A 10 22.75 -6.28 -14.06
C HIS A 10 21.99 -5.97 -12.77
N GLN A 11 21.81 -4.68 -12.49
CA GLN A 11 20.81 -4.19 -11.54
C GLN A 11 19.43 -4.23 -12.21
N GLY A 12 18.61 -5.21 -11.83
CA GLY A 12 17.21 -5.28 -12.25
C GLY A 12 16.34 -4.36 -11.38
N GLY A 13 16.22 -3.08 -11.76
CA GLY A 13 15.17 -2.20 -11.27
C GLY A 13 13.83 -2.60 -11.90
N PHE A 14 12.81 -2.82 -11.08
CA PHE A 14 11.43 -3.00 -11.53
C PHE A 14 10.58 -1.74 -11.25
N PRO A 15 9.55 -1.49 -12.07
CA PRO A 15 9.15 -0.16 -12.47
C PRO A 15 8.28 0.53 -11.43
N THR A 16 8.63 1.79 -11.16
CA THR A 16 7.66 2.80 -10.73
C THR A 16 6.56 2.85 -11.79
N ALA A 17 5.29 2.70 -11.38
CA ALA A 17 4.17 2.91 -12.28
C ALA A 17 4.21 4.37 -12.77
N GLN A 18 4.76 4.58 -13.96
CA GLN A 18 4.64 5.85 -14.67
C GLN A 18 3.19 5.95 -15.13
N ILE A 19 2.47 6.92 -14.58
CA ILE A 19 1.18 7.38 -15.10
C ILE A 19 1.50 8.07 -16.43
N PRO A 20 1.01 7.59 -17.59
CA PRO A 20 1.31 8.25 -18.85
C PRO A 20 0.47 9.53 -18.96
N PHE A 21 1.15 10.67 -18.97
CA PHE A 21 0.61 11.95 -19.41
C PHE A 21 1.20 12.21 -20.80
N GLN A 22 0.37 12.31 -21.84
CA GLN A 22 0.80 12.71 -23.17
C GLN A 22 0.86 14.24 -23.23
N GLU A 23 2.05 14.81 -23.29
CA GLU A 23 2.26 16.20 -23.72
C GLU A 23 2.53 16.22 -25.23
N HIS A 24 1.67 16.93 -25.96
CA HIS A 24 1.88 17.24 -27.36
C HIS A 24 2.90 18.38 -27.49
N HIS A 25 4.11 18.08 -27.94
CA HIS A 25 5.06 19.08 -28.42
C HIS A 25 5.44 18.83 -29.88
N HIS A 26 5.02 19.76 -30.73
CA HIS A 26 5.53 19.96 -32.09
C HIS A 26 7.00 20.41 -32.02
N ALA A 27 7.85 19.80 -32.85
CA ALA A 27 9.18 20.33 -33.17
C ALA A 27 9.47 20.19 -34.68
N PRO A 28 10.25 21.11 -35.28
CA PRO A 28 10.32 21.33 -36.72
C PRO A 28 11.37 20.47 -37.44
N LEU A 29 11.16 20.34 -38.76
CA LEU A 29 11.99 19.64 -39.74
C LEU A 29 13.36 20.31 -39.95
N HIS A 30 14.42 19.49 -39.94
CA HIS A 30 15.70 19.81 -40.58
C HIS A 30 16.05 18.79 -41.67
N GLN A 31 16.49 19.32 -42.80
CA GLN A 31 16.92 18.65 -44.03
C GLN A 31 18.30 17.98 -43.89
N GLY A 32 18.52 16.88 -44.61
CA GLY A 32 19.85 16.27 -44.79
C GLY A 32 19.87 15.07 -45.75
N ARG A 33 20.45 15.28 -46.93
CA ARG A 33 20.68 14.42 -48.12
C ARG A 33 21.27 13.01 -47.87
N GLN A 34 20.72 11.99 -48.53
CA GLN A 34 21.20 11.22 -49.72
C GLN A 34 22.31 10.17 -49.51
N GLY A 35 22.02 8.95 -49.98
CA GLY A 35 22.97 7.87 -50.28
C GLY A 35 22.25 6.63 -50.85
N LEU A 36 22.35 6.43 -52.16
CA LEU A 36 21.79 5.34 -52.97
C LEU A 36 22.76 4.14 -53.06
N THR A 37 22.24 2.90 -53.15
CA THR A 37 22.61 1.79 -54.07
C THR A 37 21.70 0.59 -53.79
N GLN A 38 20.79 0.18 -54.70
CA GLN A 38 20.87 -0.95 -55.66
C GLN A 38 21.28 -2.31 -55.02
N GLY A 39 20.61 -3.46 -55.22
CA GLY A 39 19.45 -3.84 -56.03
C GLY A 39 19.20 -5.37 -55.99
N LEU A 40 18.08 -5.80 -56.61
CA LEU A 40 17.77 -7.12 -57.22
C LEU A 40 17.64 -8.36 -56.30
N GLY A 41 16.62 -9.23 -56.39
CA GLY A 41 15.53 -9.37 -57.34
C GLY A 41 14.58 -10.57 -57.05
N SER A 42 13.52 -10.65 -57.87
CA SER A 42 12.55 -11.75 -58.18
C SER A 42 11.66 -12.29 -57.04
N SER A 43 10.32 -12.10 -57.02
CA SER A 43 9.22 -12.60 -57.93
C SER A 43 9.09 -14.13 -57.90
N LEU A 44 7.94 -14.81 -57.75
CA LEU A 44 6.52 -14.62 -58.07
C LEU A 44 5.69 -15.40 -57.00
N ILE A 45 4.43 -15.11 -56.65
CA ILE A 45 3.21 -15.43 -57.42
C ILE A 45 2.01 -14.56 -56.92
N ARG A 46 1.40 -13.86 -57.88
CA ARG A 46 0.06 -13.23 -57.96
C ARG A 46 -1.06 -14.23 -57.58
N GLN A 47 -2.31 -13.95 -57.23
CA GLN A 47 -3.33 -12.90 -57.38
C GLN A 47 -4.53 -13.47 -56.57
N MET A 48 -5.41 -12.74 -55.87
CA MET A 48 -6.38 -11.73 -56.30
C MET A 48 -6.68 -10.86 -55.06
N GLN A 49 -6.42 -9.55 -55.07
CA GLN A 49 -7.36 -8.48 -55.46
C GLN A 49 -8.69 -8.51 -54.68
N SER A 50 -9.28 -7.43 -54.18
CA SER A 50 -9.02 -5.98 -54.10
C SER A 50 -10.33 -5.43 -53.48
N ARG A 51 -10.41 -4.35 -52.70
CA ARG A 51 -10.39 -2.95 -53.15
C ARG A 51 -10.48 -2.09 -51.89
N ARG A 52 -9.43 -1.31 -51.58
CA ARG A 52 -9.21 0.11 -51.95
C ARG A 52 -9.69 1.09 -50.88
N ARG A 53 -8.72 1.52 -50.06
CA ARG A 53 -8.58 2.90 -49.56
C ARG A 53 -7.98 3.80 -50.66
N LEU A 54 -7.98 5.12 -50.38
CA LEU A 54 -7.40 6.30 -51.08
C LEU A 54 -8.42 7.07 -51.97
N VAL A 55 -8.59 8.40 -51.91
CA VAL A 55 -8.00 9.58 -51.23
C VAL A 55 -9.04 10.73 -51.32
N MET A 56 -9.02 11.75 -50.45
CA MET A 56 -8.68 13.14 -50.83
C MET A 56 -8.87 14.14 -49.67
N ILE A 57 -7.91 15.07 -49.60
CA ILE A 57 -7.79 16.22 -48.70
C ILE A 57 -8.57 17.41 -49.30
N GLY A 58 -9.22 18.25 -48.48
CA GLY A 58 -9.48 19.64 -48.85
C GLY A 58 -10.51 20.43 -48.03
N ARG A 59 -10.01 21.56 -47.50
CA ARG A 59 -10.68 22.84 -47.10
C ARG A 59 -11.19 23.05 -45.67
N MET A 60 -10.38 23.81 -44.92
CA MET A 60 -10.78 24.84 -43.96
C MET A 60 -11.37 26.06 -44.70
N HIS A 61 -12.60 26.42 -44.36
CA HIS A 61 -13.08 27.76 -43.96
C HIS A 61 -14.61 27.75 -44.00
N GLU A 62 -15.25 27.90 -42.84
CA GLU A 62 -16.28 28.92 -42.61
C GLU A 62 -16.57 28.97 -41.09
N LEU A 63 -16.41 30.17 -40.55
CA LEU A 63 -16.71 30.58 -39.17
C LEU A 63 -18.17 31.03 -39.09
N ASP A 64 -18.66 31.13 -37.86
CA ASP A 64 -19.92 31.72 -37.41
C ASP A 64 -21.18 30.86 -37.47
N SER A 65 -21.36 30.08 -36.41
CA SER A 65 -22.65 30.00 -35.74
C SER A 65 -22.44 29.78 -34.24
N THR A 66 -22.86 30.79 -33.47
CA THR A 66 -23.10 30.72 -32.03
C THR A 66 -24.23 29.73 -31.76
N GLU A 67 -23.92 28.44 -31.73
CA GLU A 67 -24.85 27.44 -31.20
C GLU A 67 -24.51 27.19 -29.73
N ASN A 68 -25.48 27.50 -28.88
CA ASN A 68 -25.52 27.17 -27.47
C ASN A 68 -25.15 25.69 -27.29
N MET A 69 -23.93 25.44 -26.81
CA MET A 69 -23.57 24.16 -26.22
C MET A 69 -24.58 23.87 -25.10
N PRO A 70 -25.29 22.72 -25.13
CA PRO A 70 -26.19 22.38 -24.05
C PRO A 70 -25.36 22.27 -22.78
N GLN A 71 -25.66 23.12 -21.81
CA GLN A 71 -25.19 22.94 -20.44
C GLN A 71 -25.63 21.54 -20.03
N THR A 72 -24.68 20.60 -19.96
CA THR A 72 -24.93 19.28 -19.44
C THR A 72 -25.20 19.49 -17.97
N THR A 73 -26.48 19.58 -17.60
CA THR A 73 -26.94 19.55 -16.22
C THR A 73 -26.29 18.33 -15.58
N LEU A 74 -25.44 18.56 -14.58
CA LEU A 74 -24.94 17.49 -13.71
C LEU A 74 -26.17 16.66 -13.31
N PRO A 75 -26.15 15.32 -13.51
CA PRO A 75 -27.28 14.51 -13.09
C PRO A 75 -27.54 14.79 -11.61
N GLY A 76 -28.82 14.93 -11.26
CA GLY A 76 -29.23 15.12 -9.86
C GLY A 76 -28.70 13.99 -8.97
N PRO A 77 -28.74 14.14 -7.64
CA PRO A 77 -28.30 13.09 -6.73
C PRO A 77 -28.94 11.74 -7.10
N LEU A 78 -28.13 10.73 -7.40
CA LEU A 78 -28.60 9.34 -7.43
C LEU A 78 -29.13 9.04 -6.03
N GLY A 79 -30.45 8.91 -5.92
CA GLY A 79 -31.18 8.77 -4.65
C GLY A 79 -32.38 9.71 -4.47
N THR A 80 -32.54 10.78 -5.25
CA THR A 80 -33.78 11.59 -5.17
C THR A 80 -34.80 11.29 -6.27
N GLU A 81 -34.35 10.78 -7.42
CA GLU A 81 -35.22 10.60 -8.59
C GLU A 81 -35.65 9.13 -8.84
N ASP A 82 -34.89 8.14 -8.34
CA ASP A 82 -35.16 6.70 -8.52
C ASP A 82 -35.78 6.02 -7.28
N GLY A 83 -35.84 6.72 -6.13
CA GLY A 83 -36.35 6.20 -4.86
C GLY A 83 -35.47 5.12 -4.20
N THR A 84 -34.26 4.88 -4.69
CA THR A 84 -33.37 3.83 -4.16
C THR A 84 -32.56 4.34 -2.97
N ASP A 85 -32.60 3.61 -1.85
CA ASP A 85 -31.68 3.82 -0.73
C ASP A 85 -30.30 3.23 -1.09
N TRP A 86 -29.51 4.02 -1.82
CA TRP A 86 -28.18 3.64 -2.29
C TRP A 86 -27.22 3.26 -1.15
N PRO A 87 -27.11 4.00 -0.03
CA PRO A 87 -26.31 3.57 1.12
C PRO A 87 -26.65 2.17 1.61
N THR A 88 -27.94 1.86 1.82
CA THR A 88 -28.37 0.55 2.30
C THR A 88 -28.10 -0.54 1.25
N THR A 89 -28.38 -0.25 -0.01
CA THR A 89 -28.22 -1.20 -1.13
C THR A 89 -26.75 -1.55 -1.34
N LEU A 90 -25.88 -0.56 -1.44
CA LEU A 90 -24.43 -0.76 -1.55
C LEU A 90 -23.86 -1.46 -0.31
N GLY A 91 -24.37 -1.13 0.88
CA GLY A 91 -23.99 -1.81 2.12
C GLY A 91 -24.39 -3.30 2.15
N GLN A 92 -25.48 -3.70 1.49
CA GLN A 92 -25.83 -5.11 1.30
C GLN A 92 -24.89 -5.80 0.32
N TRP A 93 -24.67 -5.22 -0.86
CA TRP A 93 -23.79 -5.78 -1.88
C TRP A 93 -22.34 -5.90 -1.40
N ALA A 94 -21.86 -4.90 -0.66
CA ALA A 94 -20.53 -4.94 -0.06
C ALA A 94 -20.37 -6.10 0.93
N ARG A 95 -21.40 -6.38 1.75
CA ARG A 95 -21.41 -7.53 2.67
C ARG A 95 -21.41 -8.86 1.93
N GLU A 96 -22.17 -8.98 0.84
CA GLU A 96 -22.15 -10.17 -0.02
C GLU A 96 -20.77 -10.42 -0.63
N LEU A 97 -20.01 -9.36 -0.91
CA LEU A 97 -18.63 -9.43 -1.40
C LEU A 97 -17.60 -9.65 -0.28
N GLY A 98 -18.02 -9.66 0.99
CA GLY A 98 -17.19 -9.97 2.15
C GLY A 98 -16.70 -8.75 2.95
N PHE A 99 -17.06 -7.53 2.57
CA PHE A 99 -16.74 -6.33 3.35
C PHE A 99 -17.55 -6.27 4.65
N SER A 100 -16.95 -5.81 5.74
CA SER A 100 -17.61 -5.70 7.04
C SER A 100 -18.47 -4.45 7.17
N ALA A 101 -18.14 -3.38 6.44
CA ALA A 101 -18.92 -2.16 6.39
C ALA A 101 -18.66 -1.38 5.10
N LEU A 102 -19.60 -0.49 4.74
CA LEU A 102 -19.49 0.46 3.65
C LEU A 102 -20.07 1.80 4.10
N GLY A 103 -19.45 2.89 3.67
CA GLY A 103 -19.91 4.25 3.88
C GLY A 103 -19.55 5.12 2.69
N ILE A 104 -20.18 6.30 2.60
CA ILE A 104 -20.01 7.21 1.47
C ILE A 104 -19.56 8.57 2.01
N ALA A 105 -18.46 9.09 1.48
CA ALA A 105 -17.92 10.40 1.82
C ALA A 105 -18.05 11.37 0.65
N ARG A 106 -18.02 12.67 0.98
CA ARG A 106 -17.69 13.70 -0.01
C ARG A 106 -16.17 13.67 -0.27
N PRO A 107 -15.70 14.00 -1.49
CA PRO A 107 -14.28 14.07 -1.81
C PRO A 107 -13.62 15.36 -1.29
N ASP A 108 -13.98 15.84 -0.09
CA ASP A 108 -13.40 17.05 0.51
C ASP A 108 -12.32 16.69 1.54
N LEU A 109 -11.06 16.96 1.20
CA LEU A 109 -9.89 16.70 2.05
C LEU A 109 -9.24 17.99 2.58
N SER A 110 -9.92 19.12 2.46
CA SER A 110 -9.41 20.45 2.89
C SER A 110 -8.97 20.47 4.35
N ARG A 111 -9.67 19.72 5.23
CA ARG A 111 -9.36 19.63 6.67
C ARG A 111 -8.10 18.80 6.98
N ALA A 112 -7.75 17.85 6.12
CA ALA A 112 -6.58 16.98 6.31
C ALA A 112 -5.29 17.62 5.78
N GLY A 113 -5.40 18.52 4.79
CA GLY A 113 -4.27 19.19 4.15
C GLY A 113 -3.26 19.81 5.14
N PRO A 114 -3.69 20.70 6.05
CA PRO A 114 -2.76 21.34 6.99
C PRO A 114 -1.98 20.34 7.86
N GLN A 115 -2.59 19.23 8.27
CA GLN A 115 -1.93 18.22 9.09
C GLN A 115 -0.94 17.40 8.28
N LEU A 116 -1.28 17.05 7.03
CA LEU A 116 -0.38 16.39 6.10
C LEU A 116 0.86 17.25 5.83
N HIS A 117 0.68 18.52 5.47
CA HIS A 117 1.79 19.44 5.20
C HIS A 117 2.69 19.62 6.43
N ARG A 118 2.12 19.85 7.62
CA ARG A 118 2.90 19.91 8.86
C ARG A 118 3.71 18.63 9.11
N TRP A 119 3.13 17.46 8.87
CA TRP A 119 3.82 16.18 9.05
C TRP A 119 4.99 16.01 8.05
N LEU A 120 4.81 16.48 6.82
CA LEU A 120 5.85 16.52 5.79
C LEU A 120 6.96 17.50 6.12
N GLU A 121 6.63 18.73 6.52
CA GLU A 121 7.57 19.78 6.94
C GLU A 121 8.47 19.34 8.10
N LEU A 122 7.91 18.57 9.06
CA LEU A 122 8.66 18.01 10.17
C LEU A 122 9.53 16.79 9.78
N GLY A 123 9.54 16.39 8.50
CA GLY A 123 10.29 15.24 8.00
C GLY A 123 9.84 13.91 8.59
N ARG A 124 8.63 13.85 9.16
CA ARG A 124 8.13 12.67 9.90
C ARG A 124 7.76 11.49 8.98
N HIS A 125 7.81 11.70 7.66
CA HIS A 125 7.63 10.65 6.63
C HIS A 125 8.88 9.78 6.43
N GLY A 126 10.03 10.17 6.97
CA GLY A 126 11.27 9.43 6.73
C GLY A 126 11.59 9.33 5.25
N HIS A 127 11.93 8.14 4.77
CA HIS A 127 12.31 7.88 3.38
C HIS A 127 11.11 7.55 2.48
N MET A 128 9.87 7.76 2.95
CA MET A 128 8.68 7.58 2.12
C MET A 128 8.50 8.81 1.20
N ASP A 129 9.43 9.04 0.28
CA ASP A 129 9.44 10.23 -0.60
C ASP A 129 8.15 10.37 -1.43
N TYR A 130 7.48 9.25 -1.71
CA TYR A 130 6.17 9.23 -2.36
C TYR A 130 5.10 9.98 -1.56
N MET A 131 5.23 10.10 -0.24
CA MET A 131 4.32 10.89 0.60
C MET A 131 4.46 12.38 0.31
N ALA A 132 5.69 12.88 0.17
CA ALA A 132 5.95 14.27 -0.18
C ALA A 132 5.61 14.55 -1.64
N LYS A 133 6.09 13.71 -2.56
CA LYS A 133 5.89 13.86 -4.02
C LYS A 133 4.41 13.91 -4.42
N HIS A 134 3.56 13.17 -3.71
CA HIS A 134 2.14 13.05 -4.03
C HIS A 134 1.22 13.76 -3.04
N ALA A 135 1.72 14.67 -2.20
CA ALA A 135 0.92 15.38 -1.21
C ALA A 135 -0.29 16.09 -1.82
N ASP A 136 -0.07 16.89 -2.88
CA ASP A 136 -1.17 17.61 -3.55
C ASP A 136 -2.14 16.65 -4.26
N LEU A 137 -1.64 15.52 -4.75
CA LEU A 137 -2.48 14.50 -5.38
C LEU A 137 -3.35 13.76 -4.35
N ARG A 138 -2.85 13.59 -3.11
CA ARG A 138 -3.62 13.03 -1.99
C ARG A 138 -4.77 13.91 -1.55
N LEU A 139 -4.66 15.22 -1.76
CA LEU A 139 -5.65 16.21 -1.34
C LEU A 139 -6.64 16.59 -2.45
N ALA A 140 -6.44 16.08 -3.67
CA ALA A 140 -7.21 16.44 -4.85
C ALA A 140 -7.79 15.19 -5.55
N PRO A 141 -8.88 14.61 -5.01
CA PRO A 141 -9.52 13.42 -5.59
C PRO A 141 -9.83 13.51 -7.09
N GLU A 142 -10.21 14.70 -7.56
CA GLU A 142 -10.50 15.01 -8.96
C GLU A 142 -9.29 14.85 -9.89
N ARG A 143 -8.05 14.96 -9.36
CA ARG A 143 -6.82 14.70 -10.11
C ARG A 143 -6.50 13.21 -10.23
N LEU A 144 -7.09 12.36 -9.37
CA LEU A 144 -6.97 10.91 -9.44
C LEU A 144 -8.02 10.28 -10.35
N VAL A 145 -9.25 10.82 -10.28
CA VAL A 145 -10.38 10.45 -11.13
C VAL A 145 -11.15 11.73 -11.46
N PRO A 146 -11.15 12.19 -12.73
CA PRO A 146 -11.89 13.37 -13.14
C PRO A 146 -13.37 13.31 -12.73
N ASN A 147 -13.93 14.46 -12.38
CA ASN A 147 -15.34 14.60 -11.98
C ASN A 147 -15.77 13.79 -10.74
N THR A 148 -14.84 13.39 -9.86
CA THR A 148 -15.21 12.69 -8.61
C THR A 148 -16.20 13.53 -7.79
N LEU A 149 -17.41 13.01 -7.55
CA LEU A 149 -18.47 13.65 -6.76
C LEU A 149 -18.69 12.97 -5.40
N SER A 150 -18.36 11.69 -5.28
CA SER A 150 -18.44 10.93 -4.05
C SER A 150 -17.34 9.86 -3.96
N VAL A 151 -17.09 9.40 -2.74
CA VAL A 151 -16.13 8.32 -2.44
C VAL A 151 -16.84 7.25 -1.63
N ILE A 152 -16.95 6.04 -2.18
CA ILE A 152 -17.42 4.87 -1.45
C ILE A 152 -16.22 4.28 -0.70
N SER A 153 -16.27 4.24 0.62
CA SER A 153 -15.25 3.63 1.48
C SER A 153 -15.76 2.31 2.04
N VAL A 154 -14.89 1.31 2.19
CA VAL A 154 -15.24 0.01 2.78
C VAL A 154 -14.27 -0.38 3.88
N LEU A 155 -14.76 -1.20 4.81
CA LEU A 155 -13.95 -1.92 5.79
C LEU A 155 -13.89 -3.40 5.43
N GLN A 156 -12.72 -4.00 5.60
CA GLN A 156 -12.53 -5.44 5.53
C GLN A 156 -11.83 -5.94 6.78
N SER A 157 -12.56 -6.60 7.68
CA SER A 157 -11.99 -7.19 8.89
C SER A 157 -10.92 -8.23 8.53
N TYR A 158 -9.76 -8.17 9.18
CA TYR A 158 -8.65 -9.09 8.93
C TYR A 158 -8.15 -9.84 10.15
N LEU A 159 -8.70 -9.58 11.35
CA LEU A 159 -8.24 -10.22 12.59
C LEU A 159 -8.14 -11.75 12.38
N PRO A 160 -6.92 -12.30 12.32
CA PRO A 160 -6.75 -13.68 11.91
C PRO A 160 -7.13 -14.61 13.07
N PRO A 161 -7.72 -15.79 12.80
CA PRO A 161 -7.64 -16.88 13.77
C PRO A 161 -6.17 -17.29 13.90
N GLY A 162 -5.69 -17.56 15.12
CA GLY A 162 -4.29 -17.97 15.31
C GLY A 162 -3.80 -17.80 16.74
N ALA A 163 -2.48 -17.97 16.91
CA ALA A 163 -1.81 -17.82 18.18
C ALA A 163 -1.94 -16.40 18.75
N ASP A 164 -2.05 -16.31 20.08
CA ASP A 164 -2.13 -15.04 20.81
C ASP A 164 -0.88 -14.18 20.53
N PRO A 165 -1.03 -12.99 19.93
CA PRO A 165 0.07 -12.07 19.67
C PRO A 165 0.92 -11.76 20.91
N ALA A 166 0.32 -11.69 22.09
CA ALA A 166 1.03 -11.39 23.33
C ALA A 166 2.00 -12.51 23.71
N GLN A 167 1.62 -13.78 23.49
CA GLN A 167 2.49 -14.93 23.75
C GLN A 167 3.68 -14.96 22.80
N ILE A 168 3.47 -14.64 21.51
CA ILE A 168 4.55 -14.56 20.52
C ILE A 168 5.52 -13.44 20.89
N LEU A 169 5.02 -12.26 21.25
CA LEU A 169 5.86 -11.11 21.63
C LEU A 169 6.68 -11.35 22.91
N ALA A 170 6.18 -12.19 23.81
CA ALA A 170 6.89 -12.57 25.04
C ALA A 170 7.98 -13.63 24.81
N ASP A 171 7.97 -14.32 23.67
CA ASP A 171 8.92 -15.38 23.33
C ASP A 171 10.02 -14.85 22.40
N GLY A 172 11.20 -14.61 22.97
CA GLY A 172 12.37 -14.10 22.24
C GLY A 172 12.96 -15.04 21.20
N GLU A 173 12.50 -16.30 21.12
CA GLU A 173 12.90 -17.25 20.06
C GLU A 173 11.94 -17.22 18.87
N ARG A 174 10.70 -16.74 19.06
CA ARG A 174 9.69 -16.63 18.01
C ARG A 174 9.83 -15.37 17.19
N ALA A 175 9.43 -15.46 15.93
CA ALA A 175 9.30 -14.31 15.05
C ALA A 175 7.92 -13.67 15.19
N TYR A 176 7.88 -12.35 15.38
CA TYR A 176 6.62 -11.62 15.32
C TYR A 176 6.44 -10.92 13.96
N VAL A 177 5.37 -11.30 13.27
CA VAL A 177 4.85 -10.64 12.07
C VAL A 177 3.51 -9.96 12.42
N ALA A 178 3.33 -8.71 12.03
CA ALA A 178 2.07 -8.00 12.26
C ALA A 178 0.89 -8.76 11.63
N ARG A 179 -0.23 -8.80 12.34
CA ARG A 179 -1.37 -9.68 12.04
C ARG A 179 -1.93 -9.48 10.64
N TYR A 180 -1.89 -8.26 10.13
CA TYR A 180 -2.38 -7.93 8.79
C TYR A 180 -1.58 -8.61 7.65
N ALA A 181 -0.35 -9.04 7.93
CA ALA A 181 0.58 -9.56 6.93
C ALA A 181 0.72 -11.08 6.92
N LEU A 182 0.00 -11.80 7.80
CA LEU A 182 0.12 -13.25 7.95
C LEU A 182 -0.46 -14.04 6.78
N GLY A 183 -1.50 -13.51 6.14
CA GLY A 183 -2.25 -14.19 5.10
C GLY A 183 -1.97 -13.68 3.70
N ARG A 184 -3.01 -13.72 2.85
CA ARG A 184 -2.95 -13.20 1.49
C ARG A 184 -2.78 -11.68 1.48
N ASP A 185 -2.08 -11.20 0.46
CA ASP A 185 -1.96 -9.78 0.15
C ASP A 185 -3.35 -9.12 -0.08
N TYR A 186 -3.70 -8.21 0.83
CA TYR A 186 -4.99 -7.52 0.87
C TYR A 186 -5.20 -6.61 -0.34
N HIS A 187 -4.12 -6.02 -0.89
CA HIS A 187 -4.21 -5.03 -1.97
C HIS A 187 -4.99 -5.58 -3.18
N LYS A 188 -4.66 -6.81 -3.61
CA LYS A 188 -5.31 -7.45 -4.76
C LYS A 188 -6.73 -7.90 -4.44
N LEU A 189 -6.95 -8.43 -3.24
CA LEU A 189 -8.26 -8.92 -2.83
C LEU A 189 -9.28 -7.79 -2.70
N LEU A 190 -8.91 -6.69 -2.01
CA LEU A 190 -9.78 -5.52 -1.86
C LEU A 190 -10.10 -4.91 -3.21
N ARG A 191 -9.10 -4.63 -4.06
CA ARG A 191 -9.37 -4.06 -5.39
C ARG A 191 -10.26 -4.94 -6.25
N SER A 192 -10.09 -6.26 -6.21
CA SER A 192 -10.96 -7.19 -6.96
C SER A 192 -12.41 -7.14 -6.45
N ARG A 193 -12.63 -7.05 -5.13
CA ARG A 193 -13.98 -6.95 -4.56
C ARG A 193 -14.63 -5.59 -4.82
N LEU A 194 -13.86 -4.50 -4.70
CA LEU A 194 -14.31 -3.15 -5.05
C LEU A 194 -14.70 -3.07 -6.54
N GLN A 195 -13.91 -3.67 -7.42
CA GLN A 195 -14.20 -3.74 -8.84
C GLN A 195 -15.53 -4.44 -9.11
N LYS A 196 -15.78 -5.60 -8.47
CA LYS A 196 -17.07 -6.31 -8.58
C LYS A 196 -18.25 -5.48 -8.05
N LEU A 197 -18.05 -4.70 -6.99
CA LEU A 197 -19.07 -3.81 -6.46
C LEU A 197 -19.41 -2.72 -7.48
N ALA A 198 -18.40 -2.11 -8.11
CA ALA A 198 -18.58 -1.08 -9.13
C ALA A 198 -19.24 -1.63 -10.40
N GLU A 199 -18.84 -2.83 -10.85
CA GLU A 199 -19.44 -3.52 -12.00
C GLU A 199 -20.93 -3.81 -11.77
N ARG A 200 -21.29 -4.32 -10.58
CA ARG A 200 -22.70 -4.52 -10.22
C ARG A 200 -23.50 -3.22 -10.18
N LEU A 201 -22.89 -2.14 -9.72
CA LEU A 201 -23.51 -0.82 -9.78
C LEU A 201 -23.72 -0.38 -11.24
N GLN A 202 -22.71 -0.56 -12.11
CA GLN A 202 -22.82 -0.24 -13.54
C GLN A 202 -23.91 -1.05 -14.25
N GLU A 203 -24.08 -2.33 -13.90
CA GLU A 203 -25.16 -3.18 -14.41
C GLU A 203 -26.54 -2.64 -14.03
N THR A 204 -26.65 -1.92 -12.91
CA THR A 204 -27.93 -1.43 -12.37
C THR A 204 -28.31 -0.06 -12.92
N ILE A 205 -27.36 0.87 -12.99
CA ILE A 205 -27.64 2.29 -13.34
C ILE A 205 -27.05 2.73 -14.68
N GLY A 206 -26.31 1.84 -15.35
CA GLY A 206 -25.57 2.15 -16.57
C GLY A 206 -24.14 2.66 -16.31
N PRO A 207 -23.42 3.04 -17.37
CA PRO A 207 -22.03 3.45 -17.28
C PRO A 207 -21.84 4.72 -16.45
N PHE A 208 -20.81 4.71 -15.60
CA PHE A 208 -20.32 5.86 -14.84
C PHE A 208 -18.80 5.79 -14.68
N GLY A 209 -18.16 6.92 -14.37
CA GLY A 209 -16.72 7.02 -14.17
C GLY A 209 -16.31 6.62 -12.77
N PHE A 210 -15.38 5.67 -12.64
CA PHE A 210 -14.86 5.26 -11.34
C PHE A 210 -13.44 4.72 -11.37
N ARG A 211 -12.82 4.63 -10.19
CA ARG A 211 -11.59 3.86 -9.96
C ARG A 211 -11.52 3.31 -8.54
N CYS A 212 -11.08 2.06 -8.43
CA CYS A 212 -10.90 1.38 -7.15
C CYS A 212 -9.47 1.53 -6.61
N PHE A 213 -9.35 1.75 -5.30
CA PHE A 213 -8.10 1.97 -4.58
C PHE A 213 -8.00 1.09 -3.33
N ALA A 214 -6.76 0.76 -2.97
CA ALA A 214 -6.40 0.14 -1.70
C ALA A 214 -4.88 0.32 -1.48
N ASP A 215 -4.50 1.22 -0.56
CA ASP A 215 -3.15 1.50 -0.01
C ASP A 215 -2.08 2.01 -1.00
N SER A 216 -1.95 1.36 -2.16
CA SER A 216 -0.87 1.60 -3.12
C SER A 216 -1.02 2.86 -3.97
N ALA A 217 -2.04 3.68 -3.70
CA ALA A 217 -2.32 4.92 -4.41
C ALA A 217 -2.28 6.10 -3.44
N PRO A 218 -2.11 7.34 -3.92
CA PRO A 218 -2.07 8.51 -3.05
C PRO A 218 -3.48 8.89 -2.60
N VAL A 219 -4.14 8.02 -1.82
CA VAL A 219 -5.46 8.24 -1.20
C VAL A 219 -5.25 8.51 0.30
N LEU A 220 -6.15 9.24 0.96
CA LEU A 220 -6.16 9.40 2.42
C LEU A 220 -7.25 8.51 3.02
N GLU A 221 -7.04 7.20 2.98
CA GLU A 221 -8.06 6.18 3.29
C GLU A 221 -8.69 6.38 4.67
N VAL A 222 -7.86 6.60 5.70
CA VAL A 222 -8.35 6.81 7.08
C VAL A 222 -9.22 8.07 7.18
N GLU A 223 -8.91 9.10 6.41
CA GLU A 223 -9.69 10.34 6.41
C GLU A 223 -11.05 10.12 5.74
N LEU A 224 -11.05 9.52 4.54
CA LEU A 224 -12.26 9.24 3.78
C LEU A 224 -13.17 8.27 4.51
N ALA A 225 -12.62 7.22 5.12
CA ALA A 225 -13.39 6.28 5.93
C ALA A 225 -14.00 6.96 7.18
N GLY A 226 -13.29 7.90 7.81
CA GLY A 226 -13.82 8.72 8.89
C GLY A 226 -14.99 9.59 8.44
N GLN A 227 -14.85 10.27 7.30
CA GLN A 227 -15.91 11.09 6.69
C GLN A 227 -17.12 10.25 6.24
N ALA A 228 -16.86 9.03 5.77
CA ALA A 228 -17.86 8.04 5.38
C ALA A 228 -18.62 7.44 6.57
N GLY A 229 -18.37 7.90 7.79
CA GLY A 229 -19.06 7.42 8.99
C GLY A 229 -18.69 5.99 9.37
N LEU A 230 -17.59 5.44 8.86
CA LEU A 230 -17.16 4.07 9.17
C LEU A 230 -16.47 3.95 10.53
N GLY A 231 -15.92 5.06 11.04
CA GLY A 231 -15.23 5.09 12.31
C GLY A 231 -14.68 6.48 12.64
N TRP A 232 -13.72 6.53 13.55
CA TRP A 232 -12.99 7.74 13.90
C TRP A 232 -11.49 7.47 13.93
N ARG A 233 -10.67 8.50 13.70
CA ARG A 233 -9.21 8.36 13.84
C ARG A 233 -8.84 8.16 15.31
N GLY A 234 -8.18 7.06 15.62
CA GLY A 234 -7.63 6.78 16.95
C GLY A 234 -6.40 7.63 17.26
N LYS A 235 -6.04 7.77 18.54
CA LYS A 235 -4.84 8.52 18.95
C LYS A 235 -3.54 7.91 18.38
N HIS A 236 -3.56 6.64 18.01
CA HIS A 236 -2.50 5.92 17.29
C HIS A 236 -2.62 6.06 15.76
N THR A 237 -3.42 7.00 15.26
CA THR A 237 -3.59 7.39 13.84
C THR A 237 -4.38 6.45 12.92
N LEU A 238 -4.65 5.21 13.32
CA LEU A 238 -5.48 4.28 12.53
C LEU A 238 -6.98 4.60 12.66
N LEU A 239 -7.79 4.08 11.74
CA LEU A 239 -9.24 4.10 11.88
C LEU A 239 -9.68 3.14 13.00
N LEU A 240 -10.54 3.62 13.89
CA LEU A 240 -11.20 2.83 14.94
C LEU A 240 -12.69 2.76 14.68
N THR A 241 -13.26 1.58 14.86
CA THR A 241 -14.70 1.37 15.01
C THR A 241 -15.00 0.90 16.43
N ARG A 242 -16.29 0.72 16.75
CA ARG A 242 -16.67 0.07 18.01
C ARG A 242 -16.25 -1.41 18.10
N GLN A 243 -15.84 -2.01 16.97
CA GLN A 243 -15.20 -3.34 16.92
C GLN A 243 -13.66 -3.26 16.82
N GLY A 244 -13.05 -2.09 17.02
CA GLY A 244 -11.59 -1.95 17.00
C GLY A 244 -11.00 -1.51 15.66
N SER A 245 -9.71 -1.79 15.45
CA SER A 245 -8.89 -1.29 14.34
C SER A 245 -8.43 -2.35 13.35
N TRP A 246 -8.86 -3.61 13.51
CA TRP A 246 -8.41 -4.73 12.67
C TRP A 246 -9.11 -4.79 11.30
N HIS A 247 -9.05 -3.69 10.55
CA HIS A 247 -9.70 -3.51 9.25
C HIS A 247 -8.72 -3.02 8.19
N PHE A 248 -8.79 -3.59 7.00
CA PHE A 248 -8.26 -2.95 5.80
C PHE A 248 -9.28 -1.93 5.28
N LEU A 249 -8.75 -0.91 4.59
CA LEU A 249 -9.53 0.14 3.94
C LEU A 249 -9.41 0.03 2.43
N GLY A 250 -10.47 0.43 1.74
CA GLY A 250 -10.49 0.52 0.29
C GLY A 250 -11.56 1.50 -0.18
N GLU A 251 -11.34 2.09 -1.34
CA GLU A 251 -12.12 3.23 -1.82
C GLU A 251 -12.49 3.06 -3.29
N ILE A 252 -13.68 3.54 -3.65
CA ILE A 252 -14.11 3.76 -5.03
C ILE A 252 -14.36 5.25 -5.17
N TYR A 253 -13.54 5.92 -5.98
CA TYR A 253 -13.83 7.29 -6.38
C TYR A 253 -14.76 7.22 -7.56
N THR A 254 -15.82 8.03 -7.54
CA THR A 254 -16.87 7.95 -8.56
C THR A 254 -17.44 9.33 -8.88
N ASP A 255 -17.85 9.52 -10.13
CA ASP A 255 -18.57 10.70 -10.60
C ASP A 255 -20.06 10.68 -10.24
N LEU A 256 -20.50 9.65 -9.51
CA LEU A 256 -21.88 9.56 -9.04
C LEU A 256 -22.11 10.50 -7.84
N PRO A 257 -23.20 11.30 -7.83
CA PRO A 257 -23.56 12.18 -6.73
C PRO A 257 -24.30 11.42 -5.60
N LEU A 258 -23.63 10.46 -4.96
CA LEU A 258 -24.20 9.64 -3.90
C LEU A 258 -24.37 10.42 -2.57
N PRO A 259 -25.39 10.09 -1.75
CA PRO A 259 -25.61 10.73 -0.47
C PRO A 259 -24.49 10.38 0.52
N ALA A 260 -23.84 11.40 1.09
CA ALA A 260 -22.76 11.22 2.05
C ALA A 260 -23.29 10.86 3.45
N ALA A 261 -22.55 10.02 4.14
CA ALA A 261 -22.77 9.67 5.53
C ALA A 261 -22.36 10.80 6.49
N GLN A 262 -22.78 10.68 7.75
CA GLN A 262 -22.33 11.57 8.81
C GLN A 262 -21.11 10.96 9.53
N PRO A 263 -20.01 11.73 9.71
CA PRO A 263 -18.85 11.26 10.46
C PRO A 263 -19.21 10.90 11.91
N GLN A 264 -18.57 9.86 12.44
CA GLN A 264 -18.75 9.48 13.84
C GLN A 264 -17.93 10.39 14.78
N THR A 265 -18.41 10.57 16.01
CA THR A 265 -17.64 11.25 17.06
C THR A 265 -16.47 10.40 17.53
N ASN A 266 -15.40 11.05 17.97
CA ASN A 266 -14.25 10.36 18.55
C ASN A 266 -14.60 9.71 19.90
N HIS A 267 -14.21 8.44 20.10
CA HIS A 267 -14.46 7.70 21.33
C HIS A 267 -13.18 7.23 22.06
N CYS A 268 -12.04 7.91 21.87
CA CYS A 268 -10.83 7.64 22.64
C CYS A 268 -10.86 8.25 24.05
N GLY A 269 -11.61 9.35 24.26
CA GLY A 269 -11.67 10.06 25.53
C GLY A 269 -10.29 10.41 26.08
N GLN A 270 -10.08 10.20 27.37
CA GLN A 270 -8.80 10.45 28.05
C GLN A 270 -7.76 9.31 27.90
N CYS A 271 -8.11 8.18 27.25
CA CYS A 271 -7.22 7.03 27.10
C CYS A 271 -5.89 7.41 26.43
N ARG A 272 -4.77 6.90 26.95
CA ARG A 272 -3.41 7.11 26.40
C ARG A 272 -2.62 5.81 26.14
N ARG A 273 -3.23 4.64 26.36
CA ARG A 273 -2.55 3.32 26.31
C ARG A 273 -1.65 3.11 25.09
N CYS A 274 -2.10 3.50 23.90
CA CYS A 274 -1.32 3.33 22.66
C CYS A 274 -0.06 4.21 22.60
N LEU A 275 -0.09 5.39 23.22
CA LEU A 275 1.08 6.26 23.35
C LEU A 275 2.05 5.65 24.36
N ASP A 276 1.53 5.22 25.50
CA ASP A 276 2.32 4.74 26.63
C ASP A 276 3.04 3.41 26.32
N VAL A 277 2.42 2.52 25.52
CA VAL A 277 3.03 1.24 25.14
C VAL A 277 4.03 1.33 23.98
N CYS A 278 3.99 2.41 23.18
CA CYS A 278 4.73 2.47 21.93
C CYS A 278 6.25 2.31 22.18
N PRO A 279 6.90 1.20 21.76
CA PRO A 279 8.24 0.85 22.27
C PRO A 279 9.31 1.91 21.97
N THR A 280 9.14 2.64 20.87
CA THR A 280 10.05 3.67 20.39
C THR A 280 9.55 5.09 20.63
N GLY A 281 8.37 5.25 21.25
CA GLY A 281 7.70 6.53 21.41
C GLY A 281 7.39 7.21 20.06
N ALA A 282 7.00 6.42 19.04
CA ALA A 282 6.68 6.95 17.71
C ALA A 282 5.39 7.79 17.70
N ILE A 283 4.45 7.52 18.60
CA ILE A 283 3.24 8.32 18.77
C ILE A 283 3.56 9.42 19.78
N LEU A 284 3.92 10.60 19.27
CA LEU A 284 4.45 11.72 20.06
C LEU A 284 3.37 12.42 20.89
N ALA A 285 2.16 12.50 20.32
CA ALA A 285 0.97 13.07 20.93
C ALA A 285 -0.26 12.42 20.28
N PRO A 286 -1.48 12.62 20.82
CA PRO A 286 -2.70 12.16 20.15
C PRO A 286 -2.72 12.59 18.68
N TYR A 287 -2.86 11.62 17.77
CA TYR A 287 -2.92 11.83 16.32
C TYR A 287 -1.60 12.28 15.66
N GLU A 288 -0.49 12.32 16.40
CA GLU A 288 0.83 12.69 15.90
C GLU A 288 1.80 11.50 15.92
N LEU A 289 2.11 10.98 14.74
CA LEU A 289 3.07 9.90 14.54
C LEU A 289 4.35 10.41 13.87
N ASP A 290 5.52 10.07 14.40
CA ASP A 290 6.79 10.14 13.69
C ASP A 290 7.11 8.76 13.09
N ALA A 291 6.93 8.59 11.78
CA ALA A 291 7.12 7.30 11.14
C ALA A 291 8.56 6.82 11.26
N ARG A 292 9.55 7.72 11.30
CA ARG A 292 10.98 7.37 11.42
C ARG A 292 11.28 6.54 12.68
N ARG A 293 10.43 6.64 13.70
CA ARG A 293 10.53 5.89 14.97
C ARG A 293 9.65 4.65 14.97
N CYS A 294 8.61 4.59 14.13
CA CYS A 294 7.63 3.52 14.15
C CYS A 294 8.27 2.19 13.72
N ILE A 295 8.13 1.14 14.53
CA ILE A 295 8.69 -0.19 14.20
C ILE A 295 8.13 -0.71 12.86
N SER A 296 6.87 -0.39 12.53
CA SER A 296 6.29 -0.75 11.23
C SER A 296 7.08 -0.12 10.07
N TYR A 297 7.37 1.18 10.14
CA TYR A 297 8.23 1.86 9.16
C TYR A 297 9.65 1.28 9.15
N LEU A 298 10.27 1.08 10.33
CA LEU A 298 11.65 0.57 10.43
C LEU A 298 11.81 -0.81 9.78
N THR A 299 10.79 -1.67 9.90
CA THR A 299 10.83 -3.03 9.37
C THR A 299 10.37 -3.14 7.91
N ILE A 300 9.60 -2.17 7.39
CA ILE A 300 8.95 -2.26 6.08
C ILE A 300 9.41 -1.17 5.10
N GLU A 301 9.36 0.09 5.51
CA GLU A 301 9.57 1.24 4.63
C GLU A 301 11.04 1.69 4.61
N LEU A 302 11.75 1.55 5.73
CA LEU A 302 13.17 1.85 5.77
C LEU A 302 13.94 0.82 4.93
N HIS A 303 14.62 1.30 3.88
CA HIS A 303 15.41 0.43 3.00
C HIS A 303 16.80 0.14 3.57
N GLY A 304 17.43 1.14 4.18
CA GLY A 304 18.79 1.07 4.72
C GLY A 304 18.89 0.48 6.14
N PRO A 305 19.96 0.81 6.88
CA PRO A 305 20.19 0.26 8.22
C PRO A 305 19.17 0.78 9.24
N ILE A 306 18.70 -0.11 10.11
CA ILE A 306 17.88 0.29 11.26
C ILE A 306 18.81 1.05 12.22
N PRO A 307 18.49 2.28 12.64
CA PRO A 307 19.34 3.05 13.56
C PRO A 307 19.59 2.26 14.85
N GLU A 308 20.85 2.23 15.31
CA GLU A 308 21.25 1.34 16.41
C GLU A 308 20.44 1.55 17.68
N ALA A 309 20.08 2.80 17.99
CA ALA A 309 19.27 3.16 19.16
C ALA A 309 17.87 2.51 19.15
N PHE A 310 17.33 2.17 17.97
CA PHE A 310 16.04 1.50 17.87
C PHE A 310 16.14 -0.03 17.84
N ARG A 311 17.29 -0.60 17.45
CA ARG A 311 17.46 -2.06 17.31
C ARG A 311 17.05 -2.84 18.57
N PRO A 312 17.43 -2.45 19.81
CA PRO A 312 16.97 -3.12 21.02
C PRO A 312 15.45 -3.07 21.24
N LEU A 313 14.79 -2.00 20.78
CA LEU A 313 13.37 -1.73 21.00
C LEU A 313 12.45 -2.50 20.06
N LEU A 314 12.99 -3.08 18.98
CA LEU A 314 12.21 -3.92 18.06
C LEU A 314 11.76 -5.22 18.73
N GLY A 315 12.49 -5.72 19.74
CA GLY A 315 12.26 -7.05 20.30
C GLY A 315 12.38 -8.10 19.21
N ASN A 316 11.36 -8.97 19.09
CA ASN A 316 11.28 -10.02 18.07
C ASN A 316 10.40 -9.67 16.85
N ARG A 317 10.06 -8.38 16.65
CA ARG A 317 9.25 -7.92 15.51
C ARG A 317 10.08 -7.86 14.24
N ILE A 318 9.74 -8.71 13.27
CA ILE A 318 10.48 -8.82 12.01
C ILE A 318 9.74 -8.21 10.81
N TYR A 319 8.45 -7.93 10.95
CA TYR A 319 7.64 -7.26 9.92
C TYR A 319 6.42 -6.59 10.55
N GLY A 320 6.34 -5.27 10.54
CA GLY A 320 5.23 -4.53 11.12
C GLY A 320 5.26 -4.51 12.66
N CYS A 321 4.26 -3.87 13.26
CA CYS A 321 4.10 -3.75 14.71
C CYS A 321 2.62 -3.51 15.03
N ASP A 322 2.07 -4.26 15.98
CA ASP A 322 0.67 -4.12 16.39
C ASP A 322 0.50 -3.61 17.83
N ASP A 323 1.57 -3.26 18.54
CA ASP A 323 1.55 -2.86 19.96
C ASP A 323 0.48 -1.82 20.29
N CYS A 324 0.40 -0.77 19.48
CA CYS A 324 -0.59 0.30 19.65
C CYS A 324 -2.04 -0.17 19.43
N GLN A 325 -2.24 -1.22 18.62
CA GLN A 325 -3.53 -1.89 18.43
C GLN A 325 -3.82 -2.85 19.58
N LEU A 326 -2.87 -3.71 19.96
CA LEU A 326 -3.05 -4.75 20.98
C LEU A 326 -3.52 -4.18 22.32
N VAL A 327 -3.01 -3.00 22.71
CA VAL A 327 -3.44 -2.33 23.96
C VAL A 327 -4.72 -1.50 23.84
N CYS A 328 -5.23 -1.29 22.62
CA CYS A 328 -6.39 -0.46 22.40
C CYS A 328 -7.65 -1.14 22.98
N PRO A 329 -8.38 -0.50 23.91
CA PRO A 329 -9.54 -1.13 24.56
C PRO A 329 -10.65 -1.56 23.60
N TRP A 330 -10.75 -0.92 22.44
CA TRP A 330 -11.76 -1.24 21.43
C TRP A 330 -11.49 -2.57 20.73
N ASN A 331 -10.24 -3.04 20.69
CA ASN A 331 -9.88 -4.29 20.02
C ASN A 331 -10.35 -5.54 20.78
N ARG A 332 -10.82 -5.42 22.02
CA ARG A 332 -11.50 -6.53 22.72
C ARG A 332 -12.86 -6.88 22.11
N PHE A 333 -13.43 -5.98 21.31
CA PHE A 333 -14.71 -6.16 20.63
C PHE A 333 -14.54 -6.58 19.17
N ALA A 334 -13.31 -6.86 18.75
CA ALA A 334 -13.02 -7.28 17.39
C ALA A 334 -13.56 -8.68 17.12
N THR A 335 -14.09 -8.86 15.92
CA THR A 335 -14.58 -10.15 15.43
C THR A 335 -13.55 -10.76 14.48
N PRO A 336 -13.54 -12.10 14.32
CA PRO A 336 -12.72 -12.75 13.30
C PRO A 336 -12.91 -12.12 11.92
N GLY A 337 -11.83 -12.02 11.17
CA GLY A 337 -11.80 -11.46 9.82
C GLY A 337 -12.04 -12.49 8.72
N ASP A 338 -11.79 -12.07 7.48
CA ASP A 338 -11.92 -12.93 6.31
C ASP A 338 -10.90 -14.09 6.33
N PRO A 339 -11.31 -15.34 6.08
CA PRO A 339 -10.41 -16.49 6.05
C PRO A 339 -9.23 -16.38 5.07
N GLN A 340 -9.32 -15.56 4.01
CA GLN A 340 -8.21 -15.27 3.09
C GLN A 340 -7.00 -14.63 3.79
N PHE A 341 -7.20 -14.03 4.96
CA PHE A 341 -6.15 -13.43 5.79
C PHE A 341 -5.65 -14.35 6.91
N SER A 342 -6.09 -15.60 6.94
CA SER A 342 -5.59 -16.60 7.89
C SER A 342 -4.08 -16.82 7.69
N PRO A 343 -3.33 -17.18 8.74
CA PRO A 343 -1.90 -17.37 8.66
C PRO A 343 -1.48 -18.39 7.60
N ARG A 344 -0.42 -18.07 6.87
CA ARG A 344 0.23 -18.93 5.87
C ARG A 344 1.66 -19.22 6.31
N GLU A 345 2.23 -20.31 5.81
CA GLU A 345 3.64 -20.70 6.04
C GLU A 345 4.04 -20.81 7.53
N GLY A 346 3.07 -20.99 8.43
CA GLY A 346 3.31 -21.03 9.88
C GLY A 346 3.85 -19.72 10.46
N LEU A 347 3.65 -18.57 9.80
CA LEU A 347 4.21 -17.27 10.22
C LEU A 347 3.69 -16.78 11.58
N ASP A 348 2.62 -17.36 12.11
CA ASP A 348 2.10 -17.09 13.45
C ASP A 348 2.74 -17.93 14.56
N ALA A 349 3.61 -18.88 14.21
CA ALA A 349 4.31 -19.75 15.17
C ALA A 349 5.81 -19.94 14.87
N ALA A 350 6.31 -19.44 13.73
CA ALA A 350 7.68 -19.65 13.28
C ALA A 350 8.74 -19.09 14.25
N THR A 351 9.86 -19.81 14.37
CA THR A 351 11.02 -19.32 15.12
C THR A 351 11.90 -18.42 14.28
N LEU A 352 12.64 -17.53 14.93
CA LEU A 352 13.62 -16.66 14.28
C LEU A 352 14.67 -17.47 13.52
N LEU A 353 15.14 -18.57 14.10
CA LEU A 353 16.12 -19.47 13.46
C LEU A 353 15.58 -20.11 12.19
N GLN A 354 14.33 -20.58 12.19
CA GLN A 354 13.70 -21.17 11.02
C GLN A 354 13.63 -20.16 9.87
N LEU A 355 13.18 -18.94 10.15
CA LEU A 355 13.02 -17.91 9.11
C LEU A 355 14.36 -17.32 8.67
N PHE A 356 15.36 -17.26 9.55
CA PHE A 356 16.72 -16.79 9.20
C PHE A 356 17.47 -17.79 8.32
N ALA A 357 17.06 -19.06 8.31
CA ALA A 357 17.64 -20.11 7.49
C ALA A 357 17.11 -20.12 6.06
N TRP A 358 16.07 -19.34 5.75
CA TRP A 358 15.54 -19.26 4.38
C TRP A 358 16.57 -18.66 3.44
N GLU A 359 16.69 -19.25 2.25
CA GLU A 359 17.41 -18.64 1.15
C GLU A 359 16.48 -17.73 0.32
N ALA A 360 17.07 -16.97 -0.61
CA ALA A 360 16.30 -16.03 -1.43
C ALA A 360 15.18 -16.71 -2.25
N THR A 361 15.39 -17.96 -2.66
CA THR A 361 14.37 -18.79 -3.34
C THR A 361 13.24 -19.15 -2.38
N ASP A 362 13.55 -19.64 -1.18
CA ASP A 362 12.55 -19.97 -0.15
C ASP A 362 11.68 -18.76 0.19
N PHE A 363 12.32 -17.60 0.41
CA PHE A 363 11.62 -16.34 0.69
C PHE A 363 10.65 -15.98 -0.43
N ASN A 364 11.09 -16.05 -1.70
CA ASN A 364 10.27 -15.65 -2.84
C ASN A 364 9.09 -16.59 -3.08
N ASP A 365 9.32 -17.90 -2.97
CA ASP A 365 8.32 -18.92 -3.25
C ASP A 365 7.27 -18.97 -2.13
N ARG A 366 7.71 -19.00 -0.86
CA ARG A 366 6.82 -19.07 0.31
C ARG A 366 6.00 -17.80 0.49
N LEU A 367 6.59 -16.62 0.24
CA LEU A 367 5.88 -15.34 0.36
C LEU A 367 5.21 -14.91 -0.94
N ALA A 368 5.08 -15.80 -1.93
CA ALA A 368 4.28 -15.51 -3.12
C ALA A 368 2.83 -15.16 -2.72
N GLY A 369 2.41 -13.95 -3.09
CA GLY A 369 1.09 -13.41 -2.76
C GLY A 369 0.92 -13.03 -1.28
N SER A 370 2.00 -12.87 -0.52
CA SER A 370 2.03 -12.19 0.79
C SER A 370 2.48 -10.73 0.60
N PRO A 371 1.97 -9.78 1.40
CA PRO A 371 2.44 -8.39 1.35
C PRO A 371 3.92 -8.28 1.80
N ILE A 372 4.41 -9.25 2.58
CA ILE A 372 5.80 -9.28 3.10
C ILE A 372 6.82 -9.34 1.97
N ARG A 373 6.49 -9.99 0.85
CA ARG A 373 7.43 -10.17 -0.27
C ARG A 373 8.01 -8.84 -0.78
N ARG A 374 7.28 -7.72 -0.61
CA ARG A 374 7.71 -6.38 -1.04
C ARG A 374 9.01 -5.90 -0.40
N ILE A 375 9.36 -6.39 0.79
CA ILE A 375 10.59 -5.94 1.46
C ILE A 375 11.85 -6.59 0.86
N GLY A 376 11.70 -7.74 0.20
CA GLY A 376 12.81 -8.53 -0.31
C GLY A 376 13.58 -9.28 0.80
N HIS A 377 14.32 -10.30 0.37
CA HIS A 377 15.04 -11.20 1.29
C HIS A 377 16.13 -10.50 2.11
N GLU A 378 16.79 -9.49 1.53
CA GLU A 378 17.84 -8.72 2.22
C GLU A 378 17.31 -8.05 3.50
N ARG A 379 16.18 -7.33 3.40
CA ARG A 379 15.56 -6.66 4.55
C ARG A 379 14.89 -7.63 5.52
N TRP A 380 14.41 -8.76 5.02
CA TRP A 380 13.95 -9.88 5.85
C TRP A 380 15.05 -10.37 6.78
N LEU A 381 16.23 -10.68 6.23
CA LEU A 381 17.39 -11.09 7.02
C LEU A 381 17.88 -9.98 7.97
N ARG A 382 17.92 -8.73 7.50
CA ARG A 382 18.25 -7.56 8.33
C ARG A 382 17.38 -7.51 9.60
N ASN A 383 16.07 -7.61 9.43
CA ASN A 383 15.12 -7.53 10.55
C ASN A 383 15.29 -8.72 11.51
N ILE A 384 15.44 -9.93 10.97
CA ILE A 384 15.61 -11.15 11.79
C ILE A 384 16.95 -11.13 12.53
N ALA A 385 18.04 -10.62 11.93
CA ALA A 385 19.32 -10.47 12.64
C ALA A 385 19.17 -9.59 13.89
N VAL A 386 18.44 -8.47 13.79
CA VAL A 386 18.12 -7.63 14.96
C VAL A 386 17.34 -8.40 16.01
N ALA A 387 16.31 -9.13 15.60
CA ALA A 387 15.50 -9.93 16.52
C ALA A 387 16.31 -11.03 17.21
N LEU A 388 17.18 -11.75 16.49
CA LEU A 388 18.10 -12.75 17.06
C LEU A 388 19.05 -12.13 18.09
N GLY A 389 19.55 -10.91 17.82
CA GLY A 389 20.39 -10.16 18.76
C GLY A 389 19.65 -9.70 20.02
N ASN A 390 18.32 -9.59 19.97
CA ASN A 390 17.46 -9.25 21.11
C ASN A 390 16.96 -10.48 21.90
N GLY A 391 17.02 -11.67 21.30
CA GLY A 391 16.57 -12.92 21.89
C GLY A 391 17.55 -13.51 22.92
N PRO A 392 17.30 -14.73 23.40
CA PRO A 392 18.10 -15.39 24.44
C PRO A 392 19.51 -15.79 23.98
N GLY A 393 19.80 -15.77 22.66
CA GLY A 393 21.09 -16.17 22.11
C GLY A 393 21.29 -17.69 22.09
N GLY A 394 22.47 -18.14 22.51
CA GLY A 394 22.85 -19.55 22.56
C GLY A 394 23.59 -20.08 21.31
N PRO A 395 24.12 -21.31 21.37
CA PRO A 395 25.04 -21.83 20.35
C PRO A 395 24.44 -21.87 18.93
N ALA A 396 23.16 -22.26 18.80
CA ALA A 396 22.47 -22.32 17.51
C ALA A 396 22.29 -20.93 16.88
N VAL A 397 21.90 -19.92 17.67
CA VAL A 397 21.77 -18.52 17.23
C VAL A 397 23.13 -17.97 16.81
N MET A 398 24.16 -18.17 17.63
CA MET A 398 25.52 -17.73 17.30
C MET A 398 26.04 -18.37 16.02
N GLN A 399 25.77 -19.66 15.80
CA GLN A 399 26.13 -20.35 14.57
C GLN A 399 25.37 -19.80 13.36
N ALA A 400 24.06 -19.60 13.49
CA ALA A 400 23.22 -19.08 12.41
C ALA A 400 23.67 -17.67 11.97
N LEU A 401 23.90 -16.78 12.93
CA LEU A 401 24.44 -15.43 12.67
C LEU A 401 25.82 -15.51 11.99
N ARG A 402 26.74 -16.34 12.50
CA ARG A 402 28.09 -16.50 11.92
C ARG A 402 28.07 -16.98 10.47
N ARG A 403 27.12 -17.84 10.08
CA ARG A 403 26.96 -18.28 8.68
C ARG A 403 26.66 -17.15 7.71
N ARG A 404 26.16 -16.00 8.18
CA ARG A 404 25.85 -14.83 7.36
C ARG A 404 26.81 -13.66 7.56
N LEU A 405 27.94 -13.84 8.25
CA LEU A 405 28.97 -12.79 8.44
C LEU A 405 29.54 -12.28 7.12
N ASP A 406 29.73 -13.16 6.14
CA ASP A 406 30.29 -12.84 4.81
C ASP A 406 29.21 -12.68 3.74
N HIS A 407 27.95 -12.45 4.14
CA HIS A 407 26.84 -12.27 3.20
C HIS A 407 27.16 -11.12 2.21
N PRO A 408 26.83 -11.23 0.90
CA PRO A 408 27.20 -10.22 -0.10
C PRO A 408 26.65 -8.81 0.21
N SER A 409 25.48 -8.74 0.83
CA SER A 409 24.88 -7.46 1.26
C SER A 409 25.61 -6.85 2.48
N PRO A 410 26.15 -5.61 2.38
CA PRO A 410 26.70 -4.91 3.53
C PRO A 410 25.67 -4.65 4.63
N LEU A 411 24.40 -4.42 4.25
CA LEU A 411 23.31 -4.19 5.18
C LEU A 411 23.09 -5.41 6.09
N VAL A 412 23.08 -6.61 5.52
CA VAL A 412 22.96 -7.85 6.30
C VAL A 412 24.18 -8.05 7.20
N ARG A 413 25.40 -7.86 6.68
CA ARG A 413 26.64 -8.01 7.47
C ARG A 413 26.65 -7.10 8.69
N GLU A 414 26.27 -5.83 8.53
CA GLU A 414 26.20 -4.85 9.61
C GLU A 414 25.27 -5.32 10.75
N HIS A 415 24.07 -5.79 10.40
CA HIS A 415 23.07 -6.18 11.41
C HIS A 415 23.43 -7.52 12.07
N VAL A 416 24.06 -8.44 11.33
CA VAL A 416 24.63 -9.67 11.88
C VAL A 416 25.76 -9.37 12.86
N ALA A 417 26.69 -8.48 12.50
CA ALA A 417 27.78 -8.07 13.37
C ALA A 417 27.25 -7.41 14.66
N TRP A 418 26.28 -6.50 14.52
CA TRP A 418 25.60 -5.89 15.67
C TRP A 418 24.96 -6.93 16.59
N ALA A 419 24.25 -7.91 16.02
CA ALA A 419 23.60 -8.97 16.79
C ALA A 419 24.61 -9.83 17.57
N LEU A 420 25.72 -10.21 16.92
CA LEU A 420 26.81 -10.96 17.57
C LEU A 420 27.48 -10.16 18.69
N ASN A 421 27.75 -8.87 18.47
CA ASN A 421 28.34 -7.99 19.49
C ASN A 421 27.43 -7.86 20.70
N ARG A 422 26.12 -7.66 20.47
CA ARG A 422 25.11 -7.58 21.52
C ARG A 422 25.03 -8.87 22.35
N LEU A 423 25.00 -10.03 21.71
CA LEU A 423 24.91 -11.33 22.40
C LEU A 423 26.19 -11.71 23.15
N THR A 424 27.35 -11.21 22.73
CA THR A 424 28.65 -11.47 23.39
C THR A 424 29.01 -10.43 24.44
N GLY A 425 28.20 -9.37 24.61
CA GLY A 425 28.47 -8.28 25.54
C GLY A 425 29.68 -7.41 25.15
N LYS A 426 30.21 -7.55 23.92
CA LYS A 426 31.24 -6.65 23.41
C LYS A 426 30.59 -5.32 23.04
N LYS A 427 30.98 -4.24 23.72
CA LYS A 427 30.65 -2.88 23.28
C LYS A 427 31.33 -2.66 21.91
N PRO A 428 30.68 -1.96 20.96
CA PRO A 428 31.37 -1.53 19.76
C PRO A 428 32.51 -0.59 20.16
N ASP A 429 33.71 -0.90 19.67
CA ASP A 429 34.93 -0.11 19.87
C ASP A 429 34.83 1.28 19.23
#